data_AF-A0A9N9ASQ7-F1
#
_entry.id   AF-A0A9N9ASQ7-F1
#
_cell.length_a   1.000
_cell.length_b   1.000
_cell.length_c   1.000
_cell.angle_alpha   90.00
_cell.angle_beta   90.00
_cell.angle_gamma   90.00
#
_symmetry.space_group_name_H-M   'P 1'
#
loop_
_entity.id
_entity.type
_entity.pdbx_description
1 polymer ?
#
loop_
_entity_poly.entity_id
_entity_poly.type
_entity_poly.pdbx_seq_one_letter_code
_entity_poly.pdbx_strand_id
1 'polypeptide(L)'
;MTTLQKFFGKKASPEEMVRKWQRDIRNEMRSLDRTITKTEIAEKQAIKDLRQAAQKNDVKSCKIFAKGLVGIRKQKQKLHTGKAQLNSINLQLQHQLGLLGEINEVNVPHETVVKEEEEPELDEMQARLLALKS
;
A
#
# COMPACT_ATOMS: atom_id res chain seq x y z
N MET A 1 -44.15 11.36 4.86
CA MET A 1 -43.07 11.87 5.74
C MET A 1 -42.27 10.68 6.28
N THR A 2 -41.30 10.17 5.52
CA THR A 2 -40.44 9.04 5.92
C THR A 2 -38.97 9.45 5.88
N THR A 3 -38.63 10.49 6.64
CA THR A 3 -37.27 11.03 6.79
C THR A 3 -36.49 10.43 7.96
N LEU A 4 -37.13 9.60 8.80
CA LEU A 4 -36.53 9.01 10.02
C LEU A 4 -35.97 7.59 9.87
N GLN A 5 -36.12 6.94 8.71
CA GLN A 5 -35.55 5.61 8.44
C GLN A 5 -34.21 5.67 7.67
N LYS A 6 -33.70 6.88 7.40
CA LYS A 6 -32.45 7.09 6.66
C LYS A 6 -31.22 7.26 7.57
N PHE A 7 -31.42 7.29 8.89
CA PHE A 7 -30.38 7.60 9.88
C PHE A 7 -30.00 6.44 10.83
N PHE A 8 -30.70 5.30 10.78
CA PHE A 8 -30.30 4.08 11.51
C PHE A 8 -29.90 2.98 10.51
N GLY A 9 -28.59 2.80 10.33
CA GLY A 9 -28.03 1.48 10.05
C GLY A 9 -28.03 0.96 8.61
N LYS A 10 -27.81 1.78 7.58
CA LYS A 10 -27.34 1.21 6.30
C LYS A 10 -25.89 0.77 6.48
N LYS A 11 -25.64 -0.53 6.57
CA LYS A 11 -24.30 -1.11 6.35
C LYS A 11 -23.78 -0.52 5.03
N ALA A 12 -22.58 0.05 5.05
CA ALA A 12 -21.99 0.68 3.87
C ALA A 12 -22.07 -0.31 2.69
N SER A 13 -22.50 0.17 1.53
CA SER A 13 -22.53 -0.67 0.33
C SER A 13 -21.13 -1.22 0.06
N PRO A 14 -20.96 -2.46 -0.45
CA PRO A 14 -19.65 -2.98 -0.86
C PRO A 14 -18.86 -1.98 -1.71
N GLU A 15 -19.55 -1.24 -2.59
CA GLU A 15 -18.96 -0.18 -3.40
C GLU A 15 -18.40 1.00 -2.56
N GLU A 16 -19.12 1.42 -1.53
CA GLU A 16 -18.69 2.48 -0.61
C GLU A 16 -17.47 2.05 0.22
N MET A 17 -17.42 0.77 0.63
CA MET A 17 -16.29 0.19 1.36
C MET A 17 -15.03 0.14 0.48
N VAL A 18 -15.15 -0.34 -0.77
CA VAL A 18 -14.01 -0.40 -1.69
C VAL A 18 -13.50 1.02 -2.00
N ARG A 19 -14.39 1.99 -2.22
CA ARG A 19 -14.01 3.41 -2.38
C ARG A 19 -13.30 3.98 -1.16
N LYS A 20 -13.68 3.56 0.05
CA LYS A 20 -12.97 3.94 1.28
C LYS A 20 -11.55 3.36 1.28
N TRP A 21 -11.37 2.07 1.04
CA TRP A 21 -10.04 1.47 1.03
C TRP A 21 -9.14 2.01 -0.06
N GLN A 22 -9.66 2.26 -1.26
CA GLN A 22 -8.86 2.92 -2.31
C GLN A 22 -8.35 4.30 -1.87
N ARG A 23 -9.15 5.07 -1.11
CA ARG A 23 -8.71 6.35 -0.54
C ARG A 23 -7.61 6.14 0.49
N ASP A 24 -7.80 5.18 1.39
CA ASP A 24 -6.85 4.86 2.45
C ASP A 24 -5.52 4.37 1.87
N ILE A 25 -5.55 3.45 0.89
CA ILE A 25 -4.38 2.96 0.17
C ILE A 25 -3.64 4.10 -0.53
N ARG A 26 -4.35 5.01 -1.23
CA ARG A 26 -3.73 6.18 -1.85
C ARG A 26 -3.08 7.12 -0.84
N ASN A 27 -3.68 7.28 0.34
CA ASN A 27 -3.09 8.07 1.41
C ASN A 27 -1.80 7.42 1.95
N GLU A 28 -1.82 6.10 2.13
CA GLU A 28 -0.67 5.34 2.60
C GLU A 28 0.47 5.33 1.58
N MET A 29 0.17 5.16 0.29
CA MET A 29 1.14 5.29 -0.81
C MET A 29 1.84 6.65 -0.80
N ARG A 30 1.11 7.75 -0.60
CA ARG A 30 1.71 9.10 -0.45
C ARG A 30 2.57 9.21 0.80
N SER A 31 2.19 8.54 1.89
CA SER A 31 2.99 8.49 3.11
C SER A 31 4.30 7.74 2.89
N LEU A 32 4.27 6.62 2.16
CA LEU A 32 5.46 5.90 1.73
C LEU A 32 6.34 6.76 0.83
N ASP A 33 5.77 7.49 -0.13
CA ASP A 33 6.53 8.41 -1.00
C ASP A 33 7.27 9.50 -0.21
N ARG A 34 6.63 10.09 0.79
CA ARG A 34 7.30 11.04 1.69
C ARG A 34 8.45 10.36 2.44
N THR A 35 8.27 9.13 2.88
CA THR A 35 9.30 8.37 3.58
C THR A 35 10.46 8.02 2.66
N ILE A 36 10.19 7.58 1.42
CA ILE A 36 11.19 7.31 0.38
C ILE A 36 12.05 8.56 0.16
N THR A 37 11.44 9.72 -0.07
CA THR A 37 12.19 10.98 -0.26
C THR A 37 13.07 11.32 0.94
N LYS A 38 12.56 11.16 2.17
CA LYS A 38 13.37 11.36 3.39
C LYS A 38 14.54 10.38 3.47
N THR A 39 14.31 9.11 3.16
CA THR A 39 15.35 8.07 3.14
C THR A 39 16.40 8.35 2.07
N GLU A 40 16.02 8.86 0.90
CA GLU A 40 16.97 9.26 -0.15
C GLU A 40 17.84 10.45 0.25
N ILE A 41 17.28 11.42 0.96
CA ILE A 41 18.05 12.54 1.52
C ILE A 41 19.06 12.01 2.54
N ALA A 42 18.63 11.12 3.44
CA ALA A 42 19.51 10.47 4.42
C ALA A 42 20.61 9.64 3.74
N GLU A 43 20.30 8.93 2.65
CA GLU A 43 21.30 8.20 1.85
C GLU A 43 22.36 9.15 1.28
N LYS A 44 21.93 10.26 0.67
CA LYS A 44 22.85 11.27 0.13
C LYS A 44 23.74 11.88 1.22
N GLN A 45 23.19 12.13 2.40
CA GLN A 45 23.96 12.65 3.53
C GLN A 45 24.99 11.62 4.02
N ALA A 46 24.59 10.37 4.22
CA ALA A 46 25.51 9.29 4.62
C ALA A 46 26.67 9.11 3.62
N ILE A 47 26.41 9.25 2.31
CA ILE A 47 27.45 9.22 1.27
C ILE A 47 28.40 10.41 1.41
N LYS A 48 27.90 11.62 1.70
CA LYS A 48 28.73 12.81 1.93
C LYS A 48 29.62 12.62 3.16
N ASP A 49 29.05 12.16 4.27
CA ASP A 49 29.77 11.93 5.52
C ASP A 49 30.85 10.86 5.36
N LEU A 50 30.53 9.78 4.63
CA LEU A 50 31.50 8.74 4.29
C LEU A 50 32.67 9.28 3.44
N ARG A 51 32.39 10.14 2.45
CA ARG A 51 33.44 10.79 1.65
C ARG A 51 34.32 11.72 2.49
N GLN A 52 33.73 12.50 3.39
CA GLN A 52 34.47 13.39 4.28
C GLN A 52 35.34 12.61 5.27
N ALA A 53 34.81 11.53 5.85
CA ALA A 53 35.58 10.65 6.75
C ALA A 53 36.74 9.96 6.00
N ALA A 54 36.51 9.57 4.74
CA ALA A 54 37.55 8.98 3.91
C ALA A 54 38.68 9.97 3.60
N GLN A 55 38.37 11.23 3.29
CA GLN A 55 39.38 12.28 3.08
C GLN A 55 40.23 12.53 4.34
N LYS A 56 39.64 12.38 5.53
CA LYS A 56 40.32 12.51 6.82
C LYS A 56 41.08 11.25 7.25
N ASN A 57 41.08 10.19 6.42
CA ASN A 57 41.65 8.88 6.74
C ASN A 57 41.11 8.24 8.03
N ASP A 58 39.88 8.60 8.45
CA ASP A 58 39.24 7.97 9.61
C ASP A 58 38.53 6.67 9.21
N VAL A 59 39.28 5.57 9.29
CA VAL A 59 38.80 4.23 8.93
C VAL A 59 37.66 3.75 9.83
N LYS A 60 37.65 4.15 11.12
CA LYS A 60 36.60 3.71 12.07
C LYS A 60 35.27 4.34 11.70
N SER A 61 35.25 5.65 11.47
CA SER A 61 34.05 6.37 11.05
C SER A 61 33.55 5.90 9.68
N CYS A 62 34.46 5.68 8.72
CA CYS A 62 34.10 5.11 7.41
C CYS A 62 33.35 3.78 7.53
N LYS A 63 33.81 2.88 8.40
CA LYS A 63 33.17 1.57 8.61
C LYS A 63 31.76 1.70 9.20
N ILE A 64 31.54 2.65 10.10
CA ILE A 64 30.23 2.93 10.70
C ILE A 64 29.27 3.48 9.63
N PHE A 65 29.70 4.51 8.89
CA PHE A 65 28.88 5.10 7.83
C PHE A 65 28.57 4.12 6.70
N ALA A 66 29.53 3.27 6.32
CA ALA A 66 29.32 2.24 5.30
C ALA A 66 28.24 1.22 5.72
N LYS A 67 28.27 0.76 6.97
CA LYS A 67 27.23 -0.12 7.51
C LYS A 67 25.86 0.55 7.54
N GLY A 68 25.80 1.82 7.97
CA GLY A 68 24.58 2.63 7.95
C GLY A 68 24.01 2.77 6.53
N LEU A 69 24.87 3.03 5.54
CA LEU A 69 24.47 3.18 4.14
C LEU A 69 23.81 1.91 3.57
N VAL A 70 24.36 0.73 3.88
CA VAL A 70 23.74 -0.55 3.49
C VAL A 70 22.36 -0.73 4.13
N GLY A 71 22.20 -0.34 5.40
CA GLY A 71 20.91 -0.36 6.09
C GLY A 71 19.88 0.55 5.43
N ILE A 72 20.26 1.79 5.11
CA ILE A 72 19.40 2.77 4.42
C ILE A 72 18.95 2.24 3.06
N ARG A 73 19.85 1.62 2.28
CA ARG A 73 19.50 1.02 0.98
C ARG A 73 18.52 -0.13 1.11
N LYS A 74 18.69 -1.00 2.11
CA LYS A 74 17.72 -2.07 2.40
C LYS A 74 16.36 -1.50 2.78
N GLN A 75 16.31 -0.46 3.61
CA GLN A 75 15.07 0.22 3.99
C GLN A 75 14.38 0.84 2.76
N LYS A 76 15.14 1.52 1.89
CA LYS A 76 14.63 2.07 0.62
C LYS A 76 14.01 0.97 -0.25
N GLN A 77 14.68 -0.16 -0.41
CA GLN A 77 14.15 -1.30 -1.17
C GLN A 77 12.83 -1.83 -0.59
N LYS A 78 12.74 -1.96 0.74
CA LYS A 78 11.50 -2.38 1.42
C LYS A 78 10.36 -1.38 1.16
N LEU A 79 10.63 -0.08 1.24
CA LEU A 79 9.63 0.95 0.97
C LEU A 79 9.11 0.90 -0.48
N HIS A 80 9.99 0.72 -1.47
CA HIS A 80 9.57 0.55 -2.86
C HIS A 80 8.74 -0.73 -3.06
N THR A 81 9.12 -1.82 -2.41
CA THR A 81 8.39 -3.08 -2.47
C THR A 81 7.00 -2.93 -1.85
N GLY A 82 6.89 -2.31 -0.67
CA GLY A 82 5.60 -2.04 -0.03
C GLY A 82 4.70 -1.12 -0.86
N LYS A 83 5.28 -0.10 -1.52
CA LYS A 83 4.54 0.76 -2.46
C LYS A 83 3.98 -0.04 -3.64
N ALA A 84 4.79 -0.93 -4.23
CA ALA A 84 4.35 -1.78 -5.34
C ALA A 84 3.23 -2.73 -4.92
N GLN A 85 3.30 -3.32 -3.72
CA GLN A 85 2.25 -4.16 -3.15
C GLN A 85 0.94 -3.39 -2.97
N LEU A 86 0.98 -2.19 -2.37
CA LEU A 86 -0.21 -1.34 -2.24
C LEU A 86 -0.82 -0.96 -3.59
N ASN A 87 0.03 -0.69 -4.59
CA ASN A 87 -0.45 -0.41 -5.94
C ASN A 87 -1.17 -1.62 -6.56
N SER A 88 -0.62 -2.82 -6.39
CA SER A 88 -1.24 -4.06 -6.84
C SER A 88 -2.61 -4.28 -6.19
N ILE A 89 -2.73 -4.08 -4.88
CA ILE A 89 -4.01 -4.17 -4.16
C ILE A 89 -5.00 -3.12 -4.70
N ASN A 90 -4.56 -1.88 -4.93
CA ASN A 90 -5.42 -0.84 -5.49
C ASN A 90 -5.94 -1.22 -6.89
N LEU A 91 -5.12 -1.85 -7.74
CA LEU A 91 -5.55 -2.34 -9.06
C LEU A 91 -6.58 -3.47 -8.94
N GLN A 92 -6.39 -4.42 -8.01
CA GLN A 92 -7.36 -5.48 -7.75
C GLN A 92 -8.72 -4.92 -7.30
N LEU A 93 -8.70 -3.96 -6.38
CA LEU A 93 -9.93 -3.28 -5.93
C LEU A 93 -10.62 -2.48 -7.06
N GLN A 94 -9.85 -1.89 -7.98
CA GLN A 94 -10.42 -1.23 -9.16
C GLN A 94 -11.09 -2.24 -10.09
N HIS A 95 -10.48 -3.41 -10.30
CA HIS A 95 -11.04 -4.48 -11.11
C HIS A 95 -12.36 -5.01 -10.52
N GLN A 96 -12.40 -5.30 -9.21
CA GLN A 96 -13.62 -5.75 -8.52
C GLN A 96 -14.76 -4.74 -8.63
N LEU A 97 -14.48 -3.44 -8.52
CA LEU A 97 -15.50 -2.40 -8.72
C LEU A 97 -16.05 -2.38 -10.15
N GLY A 98 -15.21 -2.61 -11.16
CA GLY A 98 -15.63 -2.71 -12.56
C GLY A 98 -16.60 -3.86 -12.78
N LEU A 99 -16.26 -5.04 -12.25
CA LEU A 99 -17.14 -6.22 -12.31
C LEU A 99 -18.49 -5.96 -11.63
N LEU A 100 -18.50 -5.35 -10.44
CA LEU A 100 -19.75 -4.98 -9.76
C LEU A 100 -20.59 -3.97 -10.55
N GLY A 101 -19.95 -3.06 -11.30
CA GLY A 101 -20.63 -2.15 -12.22
C GLY A 101 -21.30 -2.88 -13.39
N GLU A 102 -20.60 -3.83 -14.00
CA GLU A 102 -21.09 -4.63 -15.13
C GLU A 102 -22.26 -5.55 -14.73
N ILE A 103 -22.22 -6.16 -13.54
CA ILE A 103 -23.33 -7.02 -13.04
C ILE A 103 -24.63 -6.20 -12.85
N ASN A 104 -24.54 -4.90 -12.55
CA ASN A 104 -25.73 -4.06 -12.45
C ASN A 104 -26.31 -3.65 -13.82
N GLU A 105 -25.52 -3.70 -14.89
CA GLU A 105 -25.96 -3.40 -16.26
C GLU A 105 -26.47 -4.63 -17.02
N VAL A 106 -26.07 -5.85 -16.63
CA VAL A 106 -26.52 -7.07 -17.28
C VAL A 106 -27.52 -7.82 -16.40
N ASN A 107 -28.78 -7.89 -16.85
CA ASN A 107 -29.77 -8.88 -16.41
C ASN A 107 -29.28 -10.29 -16.83
N VAL A 108 -28.26 -10.83 -16.15
CA VAL A 108 -27.76 -12.18 -16.40
C VAL A 108 -28.67 -13.18 -15.67
N PRO A 109 -29.38 -14.07 -16.36
CA PRO A 109 -30.03 -15.20 -15.70
C PRO A 109 -28.99 -16.07 -14.98
N HIS A 110 -29.42 -16.65 -13.87
CA HIS A 110 -28.69 -17.15 -12.71
C HIS A 110 -27.63 -18.28 -12.95
N GLU A 111 -27.13 -18.50 -14.15
CA GLU A 111 -26.41 -19.74 -14.47
C GLU A 111 -25.39 -19.57 -15.60
N THR A 112 -24.20 -19.06 -15.25
CA THR A 112 -22.87 -19.27 -15.88
C THR A 112 -21.96 -18.20 -15.26
N VAL A 113 -20.92 -18.44 -14.49
CA VAL A 113 -19.94 -19.53 -14.47
C VAL A 113 -19.44 -19.64 -13.03
N VAL A 114 -19.72 -20.78 -12.39
CA VAL A 114 -18.93 -21.27 -11.27
C VAL A 114 -17.60 -21.72 -11.85
N LYS A 115 -16.56 -20.92 -11.66
CA LYS A 115 -15.22 -21.46 -11.38
C LYS A 115 -14.89 -21.00 -9.98
N GLU A 116 -14.86 -21.96 -9.07
CA GLU A 116 -14.31 -21.84 -7.73
C GLU A 116 -12.83 -21.44 -7.85
N GLU A 117 -12.56 -20.16 -8.03
CA GLU A 117 -11.40 -19.54 -7.40
C GLU A 117 -11.96 -18.95 -6.12
N GLU A 118 -11.62 -19.54 -4.98
CA GLU A 118 -11.91 -18.96 -3.67
C GLU A 118 -11.37 -17.52 -3.68
N GLU A 119 -12.29 -16.55 -3.81
CA GLU A 119 -12.01 -15.16 -3.53
C GLU A 119 -11.36 -15.11 -2.15
N PRO A 120 -10.17 -14.51 -1.98
CA PRO A 120 -9.71 -14.23 -0.64
C PRO A 120 -10.75 -13.30 -0.03
N GLU A 121 -11.53 -13.82 0.92
CA GLU A 121 -12.60 -13.06 1.57
C GLU A 121 -12.03 -11.72 2.01
N LEU A 122 -12.86 -10.68 2.01
CA LEU A 122 -12.56 -9.33 2.47
C LEU A 122 -11.68 -9.29 3.74
N ASP A 123 -11.84 -10.30 4.59
CA ASP A 123 -11.10 -10.56 5.81
C ASP A 123 -9.63 -10.98 5.57
N GLU A 124 -9.33 -11.80 4.56
CA GLU A 124 -7.96 -12.12 4.15
C GLU A 124 -7.23 -10.91 3.57
N MET A 125 -7.90 -10.06 2.78
CA MET A 125 -7.29 -8.82 2.29
C MET A 125 -7.01 -7.86 3.45
N GLN A 126 -7.89 -7.80 4.45
CA GLN A 126 -7.68 -7.05 5.68
C GLN A 126 -6.54 -7.65 6.53
N ALA A 127 -6.44 -8.98 6.61
CA ALA A 127 -5.35 -9.68 7.29
C ALA A 127 -4.00 -9.41 6.60
N ARG A 128 -3.96 -9.39 5.26
CA ARG A 128 -2.76 -8.99 4.51
C ARG A 128 -2.36 -7.53 4.77
N LEU A 129 -3.33 -6.63 4.86
CA LEU A 129 -3.09 -5.22 5.22
C LEU A 129 -2.59 -5.08 6.67
N LEU A 130 -3.09 -5.88 7.61
CA LEU A 130 -2.64 -5.92 9.00
C LEU A 130 -1.23 -6.50 9.15
N ALA A 131 -0.93 -7.59 8.45
CA ALA A 131 0.40 -8.22 8.44
C ALA A 131 1.50 -7.32 7.85
N LEU A 132 1.12 -6.37 6.99
CA LEU A 132 2.03 -5.36 6.45
C LEU A 132 2.29 -4.20 7.42
N LYS A 133 1.47 -4.06 8.48
CA LYS A 133 1.60 -3.04 9.53
C LYS A 133 2.35 -3.52 10.79
N SER A 134 2.61 -4.82 10.94
CA SER A 134 3.42 -5.43 12.01
C SER A 134 4.89 -5.54 11.63
#